data_AF-A0A368UC74-F1
#
_entry.id   AF-A0A368UC74-F1
#
_cell.length_a   1.000
_cell.length_b   1.000
_cell.length_c   1.000
_cell.angle_alpha   90.00
_cell.angle_beta   90.00
_cell.angle_gamma   90.00
#
_symmetry.space_group_name_H-M   'P 1'
#
loop_
_entity.id
_entity.type
_entity.pdbx_description
1 polymer ?
#
loop_
_entity_poly.entity_id
_entity_poly.type
_entity_poly.pdbx_seq_one_letter_code
_entity_poly.pdbx_strand_id
1 'polypeptide(L)' 'MTILGILSVIRRVRQSCTKVGERFYEENILNRDVTATAPNQKWCTDVTHLQYGLSSKAHLSAIKDLYDGSI' A
#
# COMPACT_ATOMS: atom_id res chain seq x y z
N MET A 1 12.97 0.19 -19.38
CA MET A 1 13.86 1.29 -19.78
C MET A 1 13.95 2.28 -18.62
N THR A 2 15.11 2.41 -17.99
CA THR A 2 15.38 3.27 -16.83
C THR A 2 16.01 4.57 -17.28
N ILE A 3 15.19 5.54 -17.68
CA ILE A 3 15.65 6.81 -18.28
C ILE A 3 16.33 7.74 -17.25
N LEU A 4 16.05 7.57 -15.95
CA LEU A 4 16.55 8.46 -14.88
C LEU A 4 17.50 7.78 -13.88
N GLY A 5 17.89 6.52 -14.11
CA GLY A 5 18.70 5.75 -13.16
C GLY A 5 18.02 5.45 -11.81
N ILE A 6 16.76 5.87 -11.64
CA ILE A 6 15.96 5.60 -10.43
C ILE A 6 15.51 4.15 -10.49
N LEU A 7 16.04 3.35 -9.56
CA LEU A 7 15.58 1.99 -9.31
C LEU A 7 14.58 2.03 -8.17
N SER A 8 13.41 1.44 -8.36
CA SER A 8 12.56 1.08 -7.22
C SER A 8 13.39 0.16 -6.33
N VAL A 9 13.59 0.52 -5.06
CA VAL A 9 14.13 -0.40 -4.05
C VAL A 9 13.00 -1.37 -3.75
N ILE A 10 12.71 -2.26 -4.71
CA ILE A 10 11.73 -3.32 -4.55
C ILE A 10 12.23 -4.13 -3.36
N ARG A 11 11.49 -4.08 -2.25
CA ARG A 11 11.75 -4.93 -1.09
C ARG A 11 11.76 -6.37 -1.60
N ARG A 12 12.94 -7.02 -1.62
CA ARG A 12 13.05 -8.43 -2.01
C ARG A 12 12.03 -9.22 -1.22
N VAL A 13 11.23 -10.03 -1.91
CA VAL A 13 10.29 -10.95 -1.26
C VAL A 13 11.10 -11.82 -0.30
N ARG A 14 10.82 -11.72 1.00
CA ARG A 14 11.47 -12.57 1.99
C ARG A 14 10.98 -13.99 1.78
N GLN A 15 11.89 -14.91 1.44
CA GLN A 15 11.57 -16.35 1.32
C GLN A 15 11.28 -17.00 2.67
N SER A 16 11.64 -16.35 3.77
CA SER A 16 11.11 -16.66 5.10
C SER A 16 9.99 -15.68 5.42
N CYS A 17 8.75 -16.10 5.17
CA CYS A 17 7.68 -15.55 6.00
C CYS A 17 7.93 -16.06 7.42
N THR A 18 7.73 -15.20 8.43
CA THR A 18 7.49 -15.70 9.77
C THR A 18 6.39 -16.73 9.63
N LYS A 19 6.66 -18.00 9.96
CA LYS A 19 5.63 -19.04 10.06
C LYS A 19 4.48 -18.39 10.81
N VAL A 20 3.29 -18.35 10.19
CA VAL A 20 2.09 -17.79 10.81
C VAL A 20 1.93 -18.53 12.13
N GLY A 21 2.34 -17.88 13.23
CA GLY A 21 1.92 -18.29 14.56
C GLY A 21 0.40 -18.24 14.59
N GLU A 22 -0.20 -18.92 15.56
CA GLU A 22 -1.64 -18.94 15.75
C GLU A 22 -2.26 -17.58 15.46
N ARG A 23 -3.33 -17.57 14.66
CA ARG A 23 -4.00 -16.38 14.17
C ARG A 23 -4.61 -15.61 15.35
N PHE A 24 -3.82 -14.75 15.98
CA PHE A 24 -4.30 -13.73 16.92
C PHE A 24 -4.95 -12.60 16.10
N TYR A 25 -6.09 -12.89 15.47
CA TYR A 25 -6.97 -11.84 14.98
C TYR A 25 -7.95 -11.51 16.10
N GLU A 26 -7.90 -10.27 16.56
CA GLU A 26 -8.95 -9.72 17.42
C GLU A 26 -10.28 -9.66 16.66
N GLU A 27 -11.38 -9.68 17.39
CA GLU A 27 -12.71 -9.55 16.80
C GLU A 27 -12.84 -8.23 16.02
N ASN A 28 -13.52 -8.29 14.87
CA ASN A 28 -13.81 -7.10 14.07
C ASN A 28 -14.96 -6.29 14.69
N ILE A 29 -14.74 -5.75 15.90
CA ILE A 29 -15.71 -4.96 16.66
C ILE A 29 -16.24 -3.77 15.85
N LEU A 30 -15.40 -3.22 14.98
CA LEU A 30 -15.72 -2.07 14.14
C LEU A 30 -16.42 -2.45 12.84
N ASN A 31 -16.65 -3.74 12.60
CA ASN A 31 -17.30 -4.29 11.41
C ASN A 31 -16.73 -3.72 10.10
N ARG A 32 -15.41 -3.56 10.03
CA ARG A 32 -14.74 -3.03 8.84
C ARG A 32 -14.70 -4.09 7.75
N ASP A 33 -15.50 -3.90 6.71
CA ASP A 33 -15.45 -4.72 5.50
C ASP A 33 -14.57 -4.07 4.44
N VAL A 34 -13.36 -4.62 4.26
CA VAL A 34 -12.36 -4.16 3.28
C VAL A 34 -12.33 -5.02 2.01
N THR A 35 -13.29 -5.93 1.83
CA THR A 35 -13.35 -6.83 0.68
C THR A 35 -14.12 -6.17 -0.47
N ALA A 36 -13.56 -6.17 -1.69
CA ALA A 36 -14.25 -5.73 -2.90
C ALA A 36 -14.50 -6.93 -3.83
N THR A 37 -15.67 -7.00 -4.47
CA THR A 37 -16.05 -8.11 -5.38
C THR A 37 -15.94 -7.74 -6.86
N ALA A 38 -15.87 -6.43 -7.17
CA ALA A 38 -15.65 -5.91 -8.50
C ALA A 38 -14.82 -4.61 -8.44
N PRO A 39 -14.22 -4.18 -9.57
CA PRO A 39 -13.52 -2.90 -9.64
C PRO A 39 -14.40 -1.73 -9.20
N ASN A 40 -13.78 -0.67 -8.70
CA ASN A 40 -14.41 0.61 -8.35
C ASN A 40 -15.50 0.54 -7.26
N GLN A 41 -15.52 -0.51 -6.44
CA GLN A 41 -16.47 -0.62 -5.32
C GLN A 41 -15.95 0.00 -4.04
N LYS A 42 -14.65 -0.18 -3.77
CA LYS A 42 -13.98 0.34 -2.57
C LYS A 42 -12.58 0.80 -2.94
N TRP A 43 -12.24 2.01 -2.53
CA TRP A 43 -10.89 2.57 -2.73
C TRP A 43 -10.23 2.82 -1.38
N CYS A 44 -8.92 2.60 -1.33
CA CYS A 44 -8.08 3.04 -0.25
C CYS A 44 -7.27 4.25 -0.71
N THR A 45 -7.27 5.31 0.08
CA THR A 45 -6.53 6.54 -0.24
C THR A 45 -5.45 6.78 0.80
N ASP A 46 -4.26 7.14 0.34
CA ASP A 46 -3.18 7.56 1.22
C ASP A 46 -2.65 8.92 0.77
N VAL A 47 -2.26 9.76 1.75
CA VAL A 47 -1.61 11.04 1.51
C VAL A 47 -0.27 11.01 2.18
N THR A 48 0.78 10.90 1.37
CA THR A 48 2.17 10.94 1.85
C THR A 48 2.75 12.33 1.63
N HIS A 49 3.27 12.93 2.71
CA HIS A 49 4.04 14.16 2.63
C HIS A 49 5.52 13.84 2.38
N LEU A 50 6.03 14.32 1.26
CA LEU A 50 7.41 14.11 0.81
C LEU A 50 8.20 15.38 1.02
N GLN A 51 9.31 15.29 1.77
CA GLN A 51 10.32 16.33 1.83
C GLN A 51 11.46 15.95 0.91
N TYR A 52 11.88 16.85 0.03
CA TYR A 52 12.99 16.62 -0.89
C TYR A 52 13.80 17.90 -1.12
N GLY A 53 15.08 17.73 -1.42
CA GLY A 53 16.02 18.87 -1.53
C GLY A 53 16.20 19.62 -0.21
N LEU A 54 16.75 20.84 -0.29
CA LEU A 54 17.06 21.67 0.88
C LEU A 54 15.83 22.29 1.57
N SER A 55 14.67 22.35 0.91
CA SER A 55 13.45 22.98 1.44
C SER A 55 12.17 22.69 0.66
N SER A 56 12.19 21.75 -0.30
CA SER A 56 11.02 21.48 -1.14
C SER A 56 10.11 20.43 -0.50
N LYS A 57 8.81 20.61 -0.72
CA LYS A 57 7.76 19.72 -0.20
C LYS A 57 6.84 19.32 -1.36
N ALA A 58 6.44 18.06 -1.38
CA ALA A 58 5.41 17.55 -2.26
C ALA A 58 4.41 16.73 -1.44
N HIS A 59 3.17 16.72 -1.91
CA HIS A 59 2.13 15.84 -1.40
C HIS A 59 1.80 14.83 -2.49
N LEU A 60 1.91 13.54 -2.17
CA LEU A 60 1.48 12.46 -3.02
C LEU A 60 0.15 11.95 -2.48
N SER A 61 -0.91 12.07 -3.28
CA SER A 61 -2.19 11.41 -2.99
C SER A 61 -2.32 10.20 -3.93
N ALA A 62 -2.31 9.01 -3.34
CA ALA A 62 -2.50 7.77 -4.06
C ALA A 62 -3.92 7.25 -3.81
N ILE A 63 -4.56 6.71 -4.84
CA ILE A 63 -5.85 6.04 -4.78
C ILE A 63 -5.62 4.61 -5.24
N LYS A 64 -5.95 3.65 -4.40
CA LYS A 64 -5.80 2.22 -4.70
C LYS A 64 -7.16 1.55 -4.79
N ASP A 65 -7.43 0.86 -5.89
CA ASP A 65 -8.60 -0.01 -5.98
C ASP A 65 -8.38 -1.26 -5.12
N LEU A 66 -9.34 -1.56 -4.23
CA LEU A 66 -9.25 -2.72 -3.33
C LEU A 66 -9.60 -4.05 -4.02
N TYR A 67 -10.11 -4.03 -5.25
CA TYR A 67 -10.41 -5.23 -6.01
C TYR A 67 -9.15 -5.89 -6.58
N ASP A 68 -8.36 -5.16 -7.36
CA ASP A 68 -7.18 -5.68 -8.06
C ASP A 68 -5.86 -5.11 -7.52
N GLY A 69 -5.93 -4.12 -6.64
CA GLY A 69 -4.77 -3.45 -6.08
C GLY A 69 -4.08 -2.47 -7.02
N SER A 70 -4.73 -2.06 -8.12
CA SER A 70 -4.25 -1.01 -9.01
C SER A 70 -4.18 0.35 -8.30
N ILE A 71 -3.23 1.20 -8.71
CA ILE A 71 -2.97 2.56 -8.20
C ILE A 71 -3.01 3.53 -9.38
#